data_AF-A0A067K6P4-F1
#
_entry.id   AF-A0A067K6P4-F1
#
_cell.length_a   1.000
_cell.length_b   1.000
_cell.length_c   1.000
_cell.angle_alpha   90.00
_cell.angle_beta   90.00
_cell.angle_gamma   90.00
#
_symmetry.space_group_name_H-M   'P 1'
#
loop_
_entity.id
_entity.type
_entity.pdbx_description
1 polymer ?
#
loop_
_entity_poly.entity_id
_entity_poly.type
_entity_poly.pdbx_seq_one_letter_code
_entity_poly.pdbx_strand_id
1 'polypeptide(L)'
;MEISRTCSKIQPPKCGNLITVLSIDGGGVRGIIPGVILAYLESKLQELDGEEARLADYFDLIAGTSTGGLIAAMLAAPNEQDRPLFAAKDLVPFYLQNSPKIFPQTK
;
A
#
# COMPACT_ATOMS: atom_id res chain seq x y z
N MET A 1 30.69 11.29 -25.14
CA MET A 1 29.42 10.64 -24.75
C MET A 1 29.20 10.99 -23.29
N GLU A 2 28.46 12.07 -23.01
CA GLU A 2 28.06 12.39 -21.65
C GLU A 2 26.93 11.42 -21.25
N ILE A 3 27.19 10.60 -20.24
CA ILE A 3 26.15 9.82 -19.58
C ILE A 3 25.36 10.84 -18.77
N SER A 4 24.29 11.39 -19.37
CA SER A 4 23.27 12.14 -18.66
C SER A 4 22.75 11.23 -17.55
N ARG A 5 23.18 11.50 -16.32
CA ARG A 5 22.54 10.93 -15.14
C ARG A 5 21.14 11.51 -15.17
N THR A 6 20.18 10.71 -15.64
CA THR A 6 18.78 10.90 -15.28
C THR A 6 18.72 10.72 -13.77
N CYS A 7 18.97 11.81 -13.03
CA CYS A 7 18.43 11.96 -11.71
C CYS A 7 16.93 11.87 -11.93
N SER A 8 16.37 10.68 -11.70
CA SER A 8 14.95 10.42 -11.72
C SER A 8 14.34 11.45 -10.79
N LYS A 9 13.80 12.53 -11.37
CA LYS A 9 13.17 13.60 -10.61
C LYS A 9 12.08 12.90 -9.81
N ILE A 10 12.22 12.91 -8.48
CA ILE A 10 11.16 12.45 -7.58
C ILE A 10 9.91 13.19 -8.05
N GLN A 11 8.83 12.44 -8.32
CA GLN A 11 7.60 13.07 -8.79
C GLN A 11 7.19 14.16 -7.79
N PRO A 12 6.70 15.31 -8.26
CA PRO A 12 6.24 16.36 -7.36
C PRO A 12 5.14 15.78 -6.44
N PRO A 13 5.00 16.29 -5.20
CA PRO A 13 3.94 15.85 -4.30
C PRO A 13 2.59 15.85 -5.00
N LYS A 14 1.80 14.78 -4.82
CA LYS A 14 0.44 14.67 -5.34
C LYS A 14 -0.45 15.80 -4.80
N CYS A 15 -0.19 16.28 -3.59
CA CYS A 15 -0.89 17.40 -2.99
C CYS A 15 0.06 18.28 -2.14
N GLY A 16 -0.01 19.60 -2.35
CA GLY A 16 0.73 20.58 -1.56
C GLY A 16 2.25 20.60 -1.79
N ASN A 17 3.00 21.11 -0.80
CA ASN A 17 4.46 21.28 -0.87
C ASN A 17 5.24 20.24 -0.06
N LEU A 18 4.57 19.23 0.51
CA LEU A 18 5.17 18.21 1.38
C LEU A 18 5.14 16.85 0.68
N ILE A 19 6.24 16.09 0.80
CA ILE A 19 6.29 14.71 0.33
C ILE A 19 5.75 13.79 1.42
N THR A 20 4.78 12.93 1.09
CA THR A 20 4.19 11.95 2.01
C THR A 20 4.68 10.53 1.71
N VAL A 21 5.17 9.84 2.74
CA VAL A 21 5.73 8.49 2.62
C VAL A 21 5.03 7.54 3.58
N LEU A 22 4.55 6.41 3.05
CA LEU A 22 4.06 5.28 3.83
C LEU A 22 5.09 4.15 3.79
N SER A 23 5.59 3.72 4.95
CA SER A 23 6.51 2.58 5.08
C SER A 23 5.88 1.47 5.91
N ILE A 24 5.91 0.25 5.39
CA ILE A 24 5.26 -0.92 6.01
C ILE A 24 6.29 -2.02 6.25
N ASP A 25 6.47 -2.37 7.52
CA ASP A 25 7.42 -3.41 7.93
C ASP A 25 6.97 -4.82 7.53
N GLY A 26 7.94 -5.73 7.45
CA GLY A 26 7.69 -7.15 7.29
C GLY A 26 7.20 -7.81 8.57
N GLY A 27 6.68 -9.03 8.46
CA GLY A 27 6.21 -9.77 9.65
C GLY A 27 5.54 -11.12 9.40
N GLY A 28 5.59 -11.65 8.17
CA GLY A 28 4.84 -12.85 7.81
C GLY A 28 3.35 -12.65 8.03
N VAL A 29 2.67 -13.61 8.65
CA VAL A 29 1.24 -13.52 8.98
C VAL A 29 0.88 -12.29 9.83
N ARG A 30 1.84 -11.71 10.58
CA ARG A 30 1.61 -10.50 11.36
C ARG A 30 1.35 -9.24 10.52
N GLY A 31 1.46 -9.33 9.19
CA GLY A 31 0.97 -8.27 8.28
C GLY A 31 -0.50 -7.89 8.46
N ILE A 32 -1.29 -8.74 9.13
CA ILE A 32 -2.64 -8.40 9.57
C ILE A 32 -2.65 -7.15 10.48
N ILE A 33 -1.62 -6.97 11.32
CA ILE A 33 -1.53 -5.82 12.25
C ILE A 33 -1.48 -4.48 11.48
N PRO A 34 -0.50 -4.22 10.59
CA PRO A 34 -0.53 -3.01 9.78
C PRO A 34 -1.76 -2.98 8.85
N GLY A 35 -2.26 -4.13 8.37
CA GLY A 35 -3.50 -4.19 7.59
C GLY A 35 -4.71 -3.57 8.30
N VAL A 36 -4.89 -3.86 9.59
CA VAL A 36 -5.97 -3.26 10.41
C VAL A 36 -5.79 -1.74 10.56
N ILE A 37 -4.56 -1.29 10.81
CA ILE A 37 -4.25 0.14 10.97
C ILE A 37 -4.52 0.89 9.66
N LEU A 38 -4.10 0.32 8.53
CA LEU A 38 -4.29 0.92 7.21
C LEU A 38 -5.76 0.95 6.79
N ALA A 39 -6.53 -0.09 7.11
CA ALA A 39 -7.98 -0.11 6.87
C ALA A 39 -8.69 1.02 7.64
N TYR A 40 -8.30 1.24 8.90
CA TYR A 40 -8.83 2.34 9.71
C TYR A 40 -8.41 3.71 9.18
N LEU A 41 -7.13 3.87 8.80
CA LEU A 41 -6.64 5.12 8.22
C LEU A 41 -7.41 5.46 6.93
N GLU A 42 -7.56 4.49 6.02
CA GLU A 42 -8.28 4.70 4.77
C GLU A 42 -9.76 5.03 5.01
N SER A 43 -10.41 4.38 5.99
CA SER A 43 -11.81 4.71 6.32
C SER A 43 -11.95 6.14 6.84
N LYS A 44 -10.96 6.65 7.58
CA LYS A 44 -10.96 8.06 8.04
C LYS A 44 -10.75 9.05 6.90
N LEU A 45 -9.94 8.70 5.90
CA LEU A 45 -9.81 9.51 4.69
C LEU A 45 -11.10 9.49 3.87
N GLN A 46 -11.77 8.33 3.78
CA GLN A 46 -13.06 8.20 3.10
C GLN A 46 -14.19 8.99 3.78
N GLU A 47 -14.20 9.07 5.11
CA GLU A 47 -15.13 9.92 5.86
C GLU A 47 -14.95 11.41 5.53
N LEU A 48 -13.74 11.84 5.18
CA LEU A 48 -13.41 13.24 4.88
C LEU A 48 -13.62 13.59 3.41
N ASP A 49 -13.15 12.74 2.51
CA ASP A 49 -13.00 13.06 1.08
C ASP A 49 -13.85 12.17 0.15
N GLY A 50 -14.59 11.20 0.71
CA GLY A 50 -15.55 10.34 0.00
C GLY A 50 -15.12 8.88 -0.14
N GLU A 51 -16.08 7.99 -0.42
CA GLU A 51 -15.89 6.53 -0.43
C GLU A 51 -14.83 6.03 -1.43
N GLU A 52 -14.58 6.79 -2.48
CA GLU A 52 -13.58 6.45 -3.50
C GLU A 52 -12.15 6.77 -3.08
N ALA A 53 -11.93 7.51 -1.98
CA ALA A 53 -10.59 7.81 -1.48
C ALA A 53 -9.80 6.52 -1.18
N ARG A 54 -8.54 6.49 -1.61
CA ARG A 54 -7.60 5.39 -1.36
C ARG A 54 -6.28 5.91 -0.82
N LEU A 55 -5.55 5.09 -0.06
CA LEU A 55 -4.23 5.47 0.47
C LEU A 55 -3.26 5.96 -0.63
N ALA A 56 -3.32 5.37 -1.82
CA ALA A 56 -2.49 5.76 -2.96
C ALA A 56 -2.75 7.20 -3.45
N ASP A 57 -3.89 7.81 -3.12
CA ASP A 57 -4.21 9.19 -3.49
C ASP A 57 -3.45 10.21 -2.62
N TYR A 58 -3.09 9.81 -1.39
CA TYR A 58 -2.49 10.68 -0.37
C TYR A 58 -0.98 10.49 -0.20
N PHE A 59 -0.46 9.31 -0.54
CA PHE A 59 0.95 8.97 -0.40
C PHE A 59 1.68 9.04 -1.74
N ASP A 60 2.74 9.85 -1.80
CA ASP A 60 3.63 9.95 -2.95
C ASP A 60 4.49 8.70 -3.13
N LEU A 61 4.84 8.05 -2.02
CA LEU A 61 5.60 6.82 -1.98
C LEU A 61 4.99 5.85 -0.98
N ILE A 62 4.71 4.62 -1.45
CA ILE A 62 4.36 3.48 -0.60
C ILE A 62 5.49 2.46 -0.73
N ALA A 63 6.15 2.17 0.40
CA ALA A 63 7.23 1.22 0.48
C ALA A 63 6.92 0.14 1.52
N GLY A 64 7.44 -1.06 1.32
CA GLY A 64 7.37 -2.09 2.34
C GLY A 64 8.32 -3.26 2.09
N THR A 65 8.64 -3.98 3.16
CA THR A 65 9.56 -5.12 3.11
C THR A 65 8.81 -6.42 3.41
N SER A 66 9.11 -7.51 2.67
CA SER A 66 8.45 -8.81 2.84
C SER A 66 6.91 -8.68 2.71
N THR A 67 6.14 -9.13 3.70
CA THR A 67 4.69 -8.91 3.79
C THR A 67 4.29 -7.45 3.61
N GLY A 68 5.05 -6.49 4.15
CA GLY A 68 4.81 -5.08 3.92
C GLY A 68 4.97 -4.68 2.45
N GLY A 69 5.87 -5.33 1.71
CA GLY A 69 6.05 -5.14 0.27
C GLY A 69 4.88 -5.71 -0.54
N LEU A 70 4.33 -6.86 -0.12
CA LEU A 70 3.09 -7.38 -0.71
C LEU A 70 1.91 -6.43 -0.48
N ILE A 71 1.78 -5.89 0.74
CA ILE A 71 0.74 -4.89 1.06
C ILE A 71 0.94 -3.64 0.21
N ALA A 72 2.17 -3.12 0.10
CA ALA A 72 2.48 -1.97 -0.74
C ALA A 72 2.06 -2.22 -2.20
N ALA A 73 2.36 -3.41 -2.75
CA ALA A 73 1.94 -3.78 -4.10
C ALA A 73 0.42 -3.86 -4.24
N MET A 74 -0.30 -4.45 -3.28
CA MET A 74 -1.76 -4.54 -3.30
C MET A 74 -2.43 -3.16 -3.32
N LEU A 75 -1.87 -2.19 -2.58
CA LEU A 75 -2.38 -0.83 -2.47
C LEU A 75 -1.96 0.10 -3.62
N ALA A 76 -0.95 -0.27 -4.40
CA ALA A 76 -0.39 0.59 -5.46
C ALA A 76 -0.58 0.05 -6.87
N ALA A 77 -0.79 -1.26 -7.05
CA ALA A 77 -0.99 -1.85 -8.37
C ALA A 77 -2.32 -1.36 -8.98
N PRO A 78 -2.29 -0.84 -10.22
CA PRO A 78 -3.50 -0.33 -10.87
C PRO A 78 -4.40 -1.47 -11.37
N ASN A 79 -5.71 -1.24 -11.33
CA ASN A 79 -6.72 -2.02 -12.05
C ASN A 79 -6.98 -1.43 -13.45
N GLU A 80 -7.99 -1.94 -14.16
CA GLU A 80 -8.34 -1.48 -15.52
C GLU A 80 -8.77 -0.01 -15.58
N GLN A 81 -9.16 0.57 -14.44
CA GLN A 81 -9.58 1.96 -14.29
C GLN A 81 -8.46 2.86 -13.72
N ASP A 82 -7.21 2.38 -13.70
CA ASP A 82 -6.05 3.08 -13.13
C ASP A 82 -6.23 3.49 -11.64
N ARG A 83 -7.00 2.67 -10.90
CA ARG A 83 -7.19 2.79 -9.45
C ARG A 83 -6.50 1.63 -8.72
N PRO A 84 -6.14 1.75 -7.44
CA PRO A 84 -5.63 0.64 -6.65
C PRO A 84 -6.51 -0.62 -6.75
N LEU A 85 -5.88 -1.76 -7.04
CA LEU A 85 -6.55 -3.05 -7.17
C LEU A 85 -7.23 -3.49 -5.88
N PHE A 86 -6.66 -3.13 -4.73
CA PHE A 86 -7.21 -3.40 -3.41
C PHE A 86 -7.46 -2.11 -2.64
N ALA A 87 -8.57 -2.05 -1.90
CA ALA A 87 -8.72 -1.11 -0.80
C ALA A 87 -8.03 -1.67 0.45
N ALA A 88 -7.66 -0.80 1.40
CA ALA A 88 -6.99 -1.20 2.63
C ALA A 88 -7.84 -2.16 3.48
N LYS A 89 -9.18 -2.04 3.42
CA LYS A 89 -10.12 -2.97 4.06
C LYS A 89 -10.00 -4.42 3.56
N ASP A 90 -9.48 -4.63 2.36
CA ASP A 90 -9.36 -5.95 1.74
C ASP A 90 -8.10 -6.71 2.19
N LEU A 91 -7.15 -6.03 2.82
CA LEU A 91 -5.86 -6.61 3.26
C LEU A 91 -6.05 -7.71 4.31
N VAL A 92 -6.90 -7.48 5.31
CA VAL A 92 -7.14 -8.45 6.40
C VAL A 92 -7.85 -9.70 5.86
N PRO A 93 -8.97 -9.58 5.11
CA PRO A 93 -9.59 -10.74 4.45
C PRO A 93 -8.62 -11.53 3.58
N PHE A 94 -7.78 -10.83 2.79
CA PHE A 94 -6.77 -11.48 1.95
C PHE A 94 -5.82 -12.35 2.78
N TYR A 95 -5.26 -11.83 3.87
CA TYR A 95 -4.34 -12.61 4.70
C TYR A 95 -5.06 -13.72 5.45
N LEU A 96 -6.27 -13.52 5.97
CA LEU A 96 -7.01 -14.59 6.64
C LEU A 96 -7.30 -15.77 5.69
N GLN A 97 -7.65 -15.48 4.44
CA GLN A 97 -7.96 -16.50 3.44
C GLN A 97 -6.69 -17.20 2.92
N ASN A 98 -5.60 -16.47 2.68
CA ASN A 98 -4.43 -16.98 1.98
C ASN A 98 -3.31 -17.46 2.92
N SER A 99 -3.26 -16.99 4.17
CA SER A 99 -2.18 -17.37 5.11
C SER A 99 -2.02 -18.88 5.31
N PRO A 100 -3.09 -19.71 5.40
CA PRO A 100 -2.92 -21.15 5.51
C PRO A 100 -2.24 -21.81 4.29
N LYS A 101 -2.37 -21.20 3.10
CA LYS A 101 -1.74 -21.67 1.86
C LYS A 101 -0.32 -21.13 1.70
N ILE A 102 -0.08 -19.89 2.13
CA ILE A 102 1.23 -19.22 2.09
C ILE A 102 2.17 -19.82 3.16
N PHE A 103 1.64 -20.11 4.34
CA PHE A 103 2.35 -20.66 5.49
C PHE A 103 1.73 -22.01 5.91
N PRO A 104 1.85 -23.05 5.06
CA PRO A 104 1.28 -24.35 5.37
C PRO A 104 1.95 -24.94 6.61
N GLN A 105 1.15 -25.42 7.56
CA GLN A 105 1.70 -26.14 8.71
C GLN A 105 2.06 -27.56 8.27
N THR A 106 3.35 -27.83 8.14
CA THR A 106 3.85 -29.19 7.95
C THR A 106 3.64 -29.92 9.27
N LYS A 107 2.85 -31.00 9.23
CA LYS A 107 2.69 -31.92 10.38
C LYS A 107 3.92 -32.80 10.52
#